data_AF-A0A7Y7NB31-F1
#
_entry.id   AF-A0A7Y7NB31-F1
#
_cell.length_a   1.000
_cell.length_b   1.000
_cell.length_c   1.000
_cell.angle_alpha   90.00
_cell.angle_beta   90.00
_cell.angle_gamma   90.00
#
_symmetry.space_group_name_H-M   'P 1'
#
loop_
_entity.id
_entity.type
_entity.pdbx_description
1 polymer ?
#
loop_
_entity_poly.entity_id
_entity_poly.type
_entity_poly.pdbx_seq_one_letter_code
_entity_poly.pdbx_strand_id
1 'polypeptide(L)'
;MCFLYFFDDHTWLATLITVFVTTAFAVWQINRQLRNTITAQKSNKMDELHLAIYKEIGEKIEVCQAALSKTYTTTMTIPSFFELKFTEDAKARAAGLQESNYEIQNRYPIVTSEFYASMQKLTEVIFVMDKYEIAFIDFNNMKNNILQTSKNLHLAMSTFHRYILDFLPMDIPEADRQKIGGANVIKLAMPDAAAIAKMRALSDAAKEVNLDITSYLHDLRIEAQNVLLGPIFDKRQVPKRVPGDPRYQVLTLDSENK
;
A
#
# COMPACT_ATOMS: atom_id res chain seq x y z
N MET A 1 8.70 -17.17 86.71
CA MET A 1 8.20 -18.43 86.11
C MET A 1 6.69 -18.46 85.81
N CYS A 2 5.90 -17.39 86.04
CA CYS A 2 4.46 -17.39 85.69
C CYS A 2 4.11 -16.75 84.33
N PHE A 3 5.04 -16.04 83.67
CA PHE A 3 4.76 -15.38 82.38
C PHE A 3 4.80 -16.34 81.19
N LEU A 4 5.43 -17.52 81.34
CA LEU A 4 5.50 -18.54 80.30
C LEU A 4 4.30 -19.51 80.31
N TYR A 5 3.62 -19.67 81.46
CA TYR A 5 2.41 -20.52 81.56
C TYR A 5 1.15 -19.87 80.97
N PHE A 6 1.07 -18.53 80.98
CA PHE A 6 -0.05 -17.80 80.38
C PHE A 6 -0.04 -17.87 78.84
N PHE A 7 1.13 -18.13 78.23
CA PHE A 7 1.23 -18.35 76.80
C PHE A 7 0.81 -19.77 76.39
N ASP A 8 0.90 -20.77 77.29
CA ASP A 8 0.59 -22.17 76.98
C ASP A 8 -0.93 -22.40 76.79
N ASP A 9 -1.77 -21.77 77.64
CA ASP A 9 -3.24 -21.91 77.60
C ASP A 9 -3.94 -21.13 76.46
N HIS A 10 -3.20 -20.26 75.75
CA HIS A 10 -3.74 -19.40 74.67
C HIS A 10 -3.04 -19.59 73.32
N THR A 11 -2.15 -20.58 73.17
CA THR A 11 -1.48 -20.94 71.90
C THR A 11 -2.45 -21.22 70.75
N TRP A 12 -3.63 -21.75 71.06
CA TRP A 12 -4.68 -22.05 70.07
C TRP A 12 -5.26 -20.78 69.43
N LEU A 13 -5.37 -19.67 70.16
CA LEU A 13 -5.84 -18.38 69.64
C LEU A 13 -4.84 -17.79 68.63
N ALA A 14 -3.54 -17.86 68.95
CA ALA A 14 -2.48 -17.43 68.04
C ALA A 14 -2.48 -18.25 66.75
N THR A 15 -2.74 -19.55 66.85
CA THR A 15 -2.86 -20.46 65.70
C THR A 15 -4.05 -20.08 64.81
N LEU A 16 -5.22 -19.81 65.40
CA LEU A 16 -6.41 -19.39 64.65
C LEU A 16 -6.20 -18.06 63.91
N ILE A 17 -5.57 -17.07 64.57
CA ILE A 17 -5.25 -15.78 63.95
C ILE A 17 -4.28 -15.99 62.78
N THR A 18 -3.25 -16.83 62.96
CA THR A 18 -2.26 -17.11 61.91
C THR A 18 -2.91 -17.80 60.71
N VAL A 19 -3.81 -18.77 60.92
CA VAL A 19 -4.57 -19.42 59.83
C VAL A 19 -5.44 -18.43 59.08
N PHE A 20 -6.13 -17.54 59.79
CA PHE A 20 -6.97 -16.52 59.16
C PHE A 20 -6.14 -15.53 58.33
N VAL A 21 -5.04 -15.01 58.90
CA VAL A 21 -4.13 -14.06 58.21
C VAL A 21 -3.49 -14.71 56.99
N THR A 22 -3.01 -15.95 57.10
CA THR A 22 -2.39 -16.67 55.98
C THR A 22 -3.39 -16.97 54.87
N THR A 23 -4.63 -17.34 55.21
CA THR A 23 -5.70 -17.57 54.22
C THR A 23 -6.12 -16.26 53.55
N ALA A 24 -6.30 -15.17 54.31
CA ALA A 24 -6.62 -13.86 53.75
C ALA A 24 -5.51 -13.34 52.82
N PHE A 25 -4.24 -13.52 53.21
CA PHE A 25 -3.08 -13.16 52.39
C PHE A 25 -3.00 -14.01 51.11
N ALA A 26 -3.26 -15.32 51.20
CA ALA A 26 -3.31 -16.20 50.03
C ALA A 26 -4.41 -15.78 49.05
N VAL A 27 -5.62 -15.48 49.54
CA VAL A 27 -6.74 -14.99 48.70
C VAL A 27 -6.39 -13.67 48.03
N TRP A 28 -5.79 -12.73 48.76
CA TRP A 28 -5.34 -11.46 48.20
C TRP A 28 -4.28 -11.66 47.11
N GLN A 29 -3.30 -12.53 47.36
CA GLN A 29 -2.22 -12.83 46.41
C GLN A 29 -2.78 -13.49 45.14
N ILE A 30 -3.70 -14.45 45.26
CA ILE A 30 -4.37 -15.09 44.12
C ILE A 30 -5.15 -14.05 43.31
N ASN A 31 -5.94 -13.19 43.96
CA ASN A 31 -6.69 -12.14 43.27
C ASN A 31 -5.77 -11.15 42.54
N ARG A 32 -4.65 -10.78 43.16
CA ARG A 32 -3.63 -9.92 42.54
C ARG A 32 -2.98 -10.60 41.33
N GLN A 33 -2.60 -11.88 41.45
CA GLN A 33 -2.02 -12.65 40.35
C GLN A 33 -3.01 -12.82 39.19
N LEU A 34 -4.27 -13.15 39.46
CA LEU A 34 -5.31 -13.25 38.44
C LEU A 34 -5.49 -11.95 37.67
N ARG A 35 -5.54 -10.80 38.35
CA ARG A 35 -5.63 -9.48 37.70
C ARG A 35 -4.42 -9.20 36.81
N ASN A 36 -3.21 -9.50 37.29
CA ASN A 36 -2.00 -9.33 36.51
C ASN A 36 -2.00 -10.26 35.28
N THR A 37 -2.41 -11.52 35.43
CA THR A 37 -2.51 -12.50 34.34
C THR A 37 -3.54 -12.07 33.29
N ILE A 38 -4.72 -11.60 33.71
CA ILE A 38 -5.76 -11.08 32.78
C ILE A 38 -5.22 -9.88 32.01
N THR A 39 -4.53 -8.96 32.69
CA THR A 39 -3.95 -7.77 32.06
C THR A 39 -2.86 -8.16 31.05
N ALA A 40 -1.97 -9.08 31.42
CA ALA A 40 -0.94 -9.60 30.54
C ALA A 40 -1.54 -10.32 29.32
N GLN A 41 -2.57 -11.15 29.53
CA GLN A 41 -3.28 -11.81 28.44
C GLN A 41 -3.96 -10.82 27.49
N LYS A 42 -4.60 -9.78 28.03
CA LYS A 42 -5.21 -8.72 27.21
C LYS A 42 -4.16 -7.97 26.40
N SER A 43 -3.02 -7.63 27.00
CA SER A 43 -1.91 -6.98 26.29
C SER A 43 -1.39 -7.88 25.17
N ASN A 44 -1.08 -9.15 25.47
CA ASN A 44 -0.59 -10.10 24.48
C ASN A 44 -1.58 -10.27 23.31
N LYS A 45 -2.90 -10.33 23.59
CA LYS A 45 -3.91 -10.39 22.52
C LYS A 45 -4.04 -9.12 21.71
N MET A 46 -3.80 -7.96 22.34
CA MET A 46 -3.74 -6.69 21.61
C MET A 46 -2.51 -6.63 20.70
N ASP A 47 -1.35 -7.05 21.19
CA ASP A 47 -0.11 -7.07 20.42
C ASP A 47 -0.18 -8.06 19.24
N GLU A 48 -0.78 -9.24 19.46
CA GLU A 48 -1.11 -10.19 18.39
C GLU A 48 -2.01 -9.56 17.32
N LEU A 49 -3.04 -8.81 17.73
CA LEU A 49 -3.95 -8.13 16.81
C LEU A 49 -3.24 -7.01 16.04
N HIS A 50 -2.45 -6.17 16.70
CA HIS A 50 -1.68 -5.11 16.05
C HIS A 50 -0.73 -5.67 15.00
N LEU A 51 -0.02 -6.76 15.33
CA LEU A 51 0.86 -7.44 14.39
C LEU A 51 0.10 -8.00 13.20
N ALA A 52 -1.07 -8.61 13.43
CA ALA A 52 -1.92 -9.14 12.35
C ALA A 52 -2.41 -8.03 11.41
N ILE A 53 -2.88 -6.90 11.96
CA ILE A 53 -3.32 -5.75 11.17
C ILE A 53 -2.16 -5.18 10.36
N TYR A 54 -1.00 -4.96 10.99
CA TYR A 54 0.18 -4.43 10.32
C TYR A 54 0.66 -5.34 9.18
N LYS A 55 0.66 -6.66 9.41
CA LYS A 55 1.02 -7.62 8.39
C LYS A 55 0.06 -7.56 7.19
N GLU A 56 -1.25 -7.55 7.45
CA GLU A 56 -2.26 -7.49 6.39
C GLU A 56 -2.14 -6.21 5.56
N ILE A 57 -2.06 -5.03 6.20
CA ILE A 57 -1.91 -3.76 5.45
C ILE A 57 -0.56 -3.69 4.73
N GLY A 58 0.52 -4.17 5.35
CA GLY A 58 1.86 -4.19 4.77
C GLY A 58 1.94 -5.04 3.50
N GLU A 59 1.35 -6.25 3.53
CA GLU A 59 1.26 -7.13 2.36
C GLU A 59 0.45 -6.49 1.23
N LYS A 60 -0.69 -5.84 1.54
CA LYS A 60 -1.49 -5.14 0.52
C LYS A 60 -0.76 -3.95 -0.08
N ILE A 61 -0.05 -3.17 0.74
CA ILE A 61 0.77 -2.05 0.26
C ILE A 61 1.85 -2.55 -0.68
N GLU A 62 2.58 -3.61 -0.33
CA GLU A 62 3.65 -4.16 -1.17
C GLU A 62 3.15 -4.64 -2.53
N VAL A 63 2.05 -5.40 -2.54
CA VAL A 63 1.42 -5.86 -3.78
C VAL A 63 0.92 -4.68 -4.62
N CYS A 64 0.35 -3.65 -3.98
CA CYS A 64 -0.11 -2.44 -4.66
C CYS A 64 1.05 -1.65 -5.28
N GLN A 65 2.15 -1.44 -4.54
CA GLN A 65 3.34 -0.74 -5.03
C GLN A 65 3.97 -1.47 -6.22
N ALA A 66 4.06 -2.80 -6.18
CA ALA A 66 4.55 -3.59 -7.30
C ALA A 66 3.68 -3.41 -8.56
N ALA A 67 2.34 -3.44 -8.40
CA ALA A 67 1.41 -3.20 -9.50
C ALA A 67 1.53 -1.77 -10.07
N LEU A 68 1.60 -0.76 -9.20
CA LEU A 68 1.80 0.65 -9.59
C LEU A 68 3.12 0.87 -10.32
N SER A 69 4.20 0.25 -9.86
CA SER A 69 5.52 0.28 -10.51
C SER A 69 5.49 -0.35 -11.91
N LYS A 70 4.74 -1.43 -12.09
CA LYS A 70 4.53 -2.05 -13.40
C LYS A 70 3.78 -1.10 -14.33
N THR A 71 2.63 -0.57 -13.88
CA THR A 71 1.85 0.42 -14.64
C THR A 71 2.69 1.65 -15.00
N TYR A 72 3.49 2.16 -14.08
CA TYR A 72 4.44 3.25 -14.30
C TYR A 72 5.40 2.94 -15.45
N THR A 73 6.05 1.77 -15.38
CA THR A 73 7.05 1.37 -16.37
C THR A 73 6.42 1.20 -17.75
N THR A 74 5.26 0.54 -17.83
CA THR A 74 4.53 0.37 -19.09
C THR A 74 4.12 1.73 -19.67
N THR A 75 3.60 2.64 -18.85
CA THR A 75 3.14 3.98 -19.28
C THR A 75 4.29 4.82 -19.83
N MET A 76 5.45 4.78 -19.18
CA MET A 76 6.62 5.58 -19.58
C MET A 76 7.37 5.01 -20.79
N THR A 77 7.30 3.70 -21.02
CA THR A 77 8.02 3.05 -22.13
C THR A 77 7.30 3.19 -23.47
N ILE A 78 5.96 3.27 -23.47
CA ILE A 78 5.16 3.38 -24.70
C ILE A 78 5.61 4.54 -25.61
N PRO A 79 5.69 5.81 -25.15
CA PRO A 79 6.15 6.90 -26.01
C PRO A 79 7.58 6.68 -26.53
N SER A 80 8.45 6.08 -25.70
CA SER A 80 9.83 5.81 -26.06
C SER A 80 9.96 4.78 -27.19
N PHE A 81 9.09 3.75 -27.22
CA PHE A 81 9.05 2.80 -28.32
C PHE A 81 8.61 3.44 -29.64
N PHE A 82 7.60 4.32 -29.60
CA PHE A 82 7.18 5.06 -30.79
C PHE A 82 8.26 6.03 -31.27
N GLU A 83 8.95 6.72 -30.36
CA GLU A 83 10.03 7.64 -30.69
C GLU A 83 11.23 6.93 -31.32
N LEU A 84 11.63 5.79 -30.76
CA LEU A 84 12.68 4.96 -31.36
C LEU A 84 12.31 4.57 -32.80
N LYS A 85 11.07 4.14 -33.01
CA LYS A 85 10.60 3.71 -34.34
C LYS A 85 10.55 4.88 -35.32
N PHE A 86 9.98 5.99 -34.89
CA PHE A 86 9.89 7.20 -35.69
C PHE A 86 11.28 7.68 -36.14
N THR A 87 12.26 7.68 -35.24
CA THR A 87 13.62 8.14 -35.54
C THR A 87 14.39 7.17 -36.44
N GLU A 88 14.23 5.86 -36.26
CA GLU A 88 14.85 4.85 -37.13
C GLU A 88 14.25 4.85 -38.53
N ASP A 89 12.93 4.93 -38.66
CA ASP A 89 12.25 4.98 -39.96
C ASP A 89 12.56 6.29 -40.70
N ALA A 90 12.71 7.41 -39.98
CA ALA A 90 13.17 8.66 -40.58
C ALA A 90 14.62 8.57 -41.12
N LYS A 91 15.53 7.93 -40.36
CA LYS A 91 16.91 7.69 -40.81
C LYS A 91 16.97 6.75 -42.02
N ALA A 92 16.18 5.68 -42.02
CA ALA A 92 16.09 4.75 -43.14
C ALA A 92 15.62 5.46 -44.41
N ARG A 93 14.53 6.25 -44.32
CA ARG A 93 14.03 7.07 -45.44
C ARG A 93 15.07 8.05 -45.96
N ALA A 94 15.79 8.75 -45.08
CA ALA A 94 16.85 9.67 -45.48
C ALA A 94 18.02 8.97 -46.19
N ALA A 95 18.29 7.71 -45.85
CA ALA A 95 19.32 6.88 -46.47
C ALA A 95 18.83 6.12 -47.73
N GLY A 96 17.56 6.24 -48.11
CA GLY A 96 16.97 5.44 -49.20
C GLY A 96 16.86 3.94 -48.86
N LEU A 97 16.87 3.58 -47.58
CA LEU A 97 16.72 2.21 -47.09
C LEU A 97 15.26 1.92 -46.75
N GLN A 98 14.92 0.63 -46.69
CA GLN A 98 13.61 0.19 -46.21
C GLN A 98 13.45 0.50 -44.71
N GLU A 99 12.24 0.93 -44.33
CA GLU A 99 11.87 1.19 -42.94
C GLU A 99 11.99 -0.06 -42.04
N SER A 100 12.07 0.17 -40.74
CA SER A 100 12.27 -0.90 -39.77
C SER A 100 11.05 -1.82 -39.67
N ASN A 101 11.32 -3.14 -39.69
CA ASN A 101 10.28 -4.16 -39.58
C ASN A 101 9.93 -4.55 -38.14
N TYR A 102 10.56 -3.95 -37.12
CA TYR A 102 10.21 -4.32 -35.75
C TYR A 102 8.83 -3.78 -35.38
N GLU A 103 8.06 -4.63 -34.71
CA GLU A 103 6.70 -4.36 -34.28
C GLU A 103 6.67 -3.88 -32.83
N ILE A 104 5.85 -2.88 -32.56
CA ILE A 104 5.55 -2.44 -31.20
C ILE A 104 4.82 -3.59 -30.50
N GLN A 105 5.44 -4.14 -29.45
CA GLN A 105 4.94 -5.34 -28.77
C GLN A 105 3.82 -5.04 -27.78
N ASN A 106 3.78 -3.82 -27.22
CA ASN A 106 2.72 -3.44 -26.28
C ASN A 106 1.37 -3.46 -26.98
N ARG A 107 0.42 -4.19 -26.39
CA ARG A 107 -0.96 -4.27 -26.86
C ARG A 107 -1.85 -3.43 -25.96
N TYR A 108 -2.78 -2.68 -26.55
CA TYR A 108 -3.69 -1.82 -25.79
C TYR A 108 -4.45 -2.56 -24.66
N PRO A 109 -4.99 -3.78 -24.87
CA PRO A 109 -5.68 -4.52 -23.81
C PRO A 109 -4.78 -4.87 -22.61
N ILE A 110 -3.50 -5.16 -22.86
CA ILE A 110 -2.54 -5.46 -21.79
C ILE A 110 -2.28 -4.21 -20.96
N VAL A 111 -1.99 -3.07 -21.60
CA VAL A 111 -1.74 -1.79 -20.91
C VAL A 111 -2.94 -1.40 -20.04
N THR A 112 -4.14 -1.53 -20.61
CA THR A 112 -5.39 -1.20 -19.94
C THR A 112 -5.66 -2.13 -18.76
N SER A 113 -5.49 -3.44 -18.93
CA SER A 113 -5.70 -4.41 -17.85
C SER A 113 -4.70 -4.25 -16.70
N GLU A 114 -3.45 -3.93 -16.99
CA GLU A 114 -2.43 -3.64 -15.96
C GLU A 114 -2.79 -2.44 -15.09
N PHE A 115 -3.33 -1.38 -15.70
CA PHE A 115 -3.81 -0.22 -14.95
C PHE A 115 -5.03 -0.55 -14.07
N TYR A 116 -6.02 -1.28 -14.59
CA TYR A 116 -7.16 -1.67 -13.76
C TYR A 116 -6.75 -2.62 -12.62
N ALA A 117 -5.78 -3.50 -12.86
CA ALA A 117 -5.21 -4.34 -11.83
C ALA A 117 -4.55 -3.50 -10.71
N SER A 118 -3.78 -2.46 -11.04
CA SER A 118 -3.17 -1.58 -10.01
C SER A 118 -4.22 -0.79 -9.22
N MET A 119 -5.28 -0.30 -9.87
CA MET A 119 -6.40 0.36 -9.19
C MET A 119 -7.17 -0.59 -8.26
N GLN A 120 -7.33 -1.85 -8.66
CA GLN A 120 -7.91 -2.88 -7.80
C GLN A 120 -7.03 -3.11 -6.56
N LYS A 121 -5.70 -3.20 -6.72
CA LYS A 121 -4.78 -3.36 -5.58
C LYS A 121 -4.79 -2.15 -4.65
N LEU A 122 -4.92 -0.95 -5.18
CA LEU A 122 -5.08 0.25 -4.37
C LEU A 122 -6.38 0.22 -3.55
N THR A 123 -7.47 -0.27 -4.16
CA THR A 123 -8.75 -0.47 -3.46
C THR A 123 -8.62 -1.49 -2.33
N GLU A 124 -7.86 -2.57 -2.52
CA GLU A 124 -7.59 -3.55 -1.46
C GLU A 124 -6.89 -2.94 -0.24
N VAL A 125 -5.98 -1.97 -0.43
CA VAL A 125 -5.35 -1.23 0.68
C VAL A 125 -6.38 -0.44 1.48
N ILE A 126 -7.24 0.32 0.78
CA ILE A 126 -8.31 1.10 1.41
C ILE A 126 -9.28 0.19 2.17
N PHE A 127 -9.61 -0.96 1.59
CA PHE A 127 -10.49 -1.93 2.24
C PHE A 127 -9.92 -2.46 3.57
N VAL A 128 -8.60 -2.66 3.67
CA VAL A 128 -7.98 -3.04 4.95
C VAL A 128 -8.10 -1.91 5.98
N MET A 129 -7.93 -0.65 5.56
CA MET A 129 -8.14 0.50 6.44
C MET A 129 -9.58 0.57 6.96
N ASP A 130 -10.57 0.33 6.09
CA ASP A 130 -11.99 0.33 6.48
C ASP A 130 -12.35 -0.90 7.34
N LYS A 131 -11.80 -2.08 7.04
CA LYS A 131 -11.97 -3.31 7.83
C LYS A 131 -11.52 -3.13 9.28
N TYR A 132 -10.43 -2.39 9.48
CA TYR A 132 -9.84 -2.11 10.79
C TYR A 132 -10.01 -0.64 11.18
N GLU A 133 -11.15 -0.03 10.86
CA GLU A 133 -11.38 1.41 11.06
C GLU A 133 -11.04 1.89 12.48
N ILE A 134 -11.34 1.10 13.52
CA ILE A 134 -10.99 1.42 14.92
C ILE A 134 -9.48 1.58 15.13
N ALA A 135 -8.65 0.80 14.44
CA ALA A 135 -7.19 0.90 14.51
C ALA A 135 -6.62 2.01 13.60
N PHE A 136 -7.43 2.52 12.67
CA PHE A 136 -7.05 3.53 11.68
C PHE A 136 -7.82 4.86 11.83
N ILE A 137 -8.41 5.14 12.99
CA ILE A 137 -9.20 6.36 13.24
C ILE A 137 -8.41 7.63 12.85
N ASP A 138 -7.15 7.71 13.26
CA ASP A 138 -6.29 8.88 13.01
C ASP A 138 -5.78 8.95 11.56
N PHE A 139 -5.97 7.90 10.76
CA PHE A 139 -5.47 7.80 9.39
C PHE A 139 -6.45 8.35 8.35
N ASN A 140 -7.59 8.91 8.77
CA ASN A 140 -8.64 9.38 7.87
C ASN A 140 -8.13 10.38 6.83
N ASN A 141 -7.26 11.32 7.22
CA ASN A 141 -6.64 12.23 6.27
C ASN A 141 -5.75 11.53 5.25
N MET A 142 -4.97 10.53 5.67
CA MET A 142 -4.15 9.76 4.76
C MET A 142 -5.02 8.98 3.77
N LYS A 143 -6.07 8.32 4.28
CA LYS A 143 -7.07 7.60 3.46
C LYS A 143 -7.69 8.52 2.42
N ASN A 144 -8.11 9.71 2.81
CA ASN A 144 -8.74 10.71 1.93
C ASN A 144 -7.76 11.22 0.87
N ASN A 145 -6.50 11.50 1.22
CA ASN A 145 -5.47 11.91 0.27
C ASN A 145 -5.17 10.79 -0.75
N ILE A 146 -5.06 9.54 -0.30
CA ILE A 146 -4.88 8.38 -1.18
C ILE A 146 -6.08 8.23 -2.13
N LEU A 147 -7.31 8.32 -1.62
CA LEU A 147 -8.53 8.24 -2.42
C LEU A 147 -8.63 9.38 -3.45
N GLN A 148 -8.31 10.60 -3.06
CA GLN A 148 -8.34 11.74 -3.99
C GLN A 148 -7.27 11.60 -5.07
N THR A 149 -6.07 11.19 -4.70
CA THR A 149 -4.96 11.00 -5.65
C THR A 149 -5.22 9.81 -6.58
N SER A 150 -5.88 8.75 -6.08
CA SER A 150 -6.39 7.63 -6.88
C SER A 150 -7.34 8.09 -7.98
N LYS A 151 -8.28 9.00 -7.68
CA LYS A 151 -9.16 9.61 -8.69
C LYS A 151 -8.37 10.41 -9.72
N ASN A 152 -7.37 11.18 -9.27
CA ASN A 152 -6.50 11.95 -10.15
C ASN A 152 -5.69 11.02 -11.08
N LEU A 153 -5.17 9.90 -10.57
CA LEU A 153 -4.44 8.91 -11.36
C LEU A 153 -5.37 8.30 -12.41
N HIS A 154 -6.60 7.94 -12.01
CA HIS A 154 -7.58 7.40 -12.93
C HIS A 154 -7.90 8.37 -14.07
N LEU A 155 -8.06 9.65 -13.78
CA LEU A 155 -8.29 10.68 -14.80
C LEU A 155 -7.08 10.83 -15.75
N ALA A 156 -5.87 10.92 -15.19
CA ALA A 156 -4.64 11.06 -15.97
C ALA A 156 -4.41 9.84 -16.89
N MET A 157 -4.53 8.63 -16.32
CA MET A 157 -4.40 7.37 -17.05
C MET A 157 -5.49 7.18 -18.10
N SER A 158 -6.75 7.55 -17.81
CA SER A 158 -7.84 7.47 -18.79
C SER A 158 -7.59 8.43 -19.97
N THR A 159 -7.04 9.62 -19.69
CA THR A 159 -6.69 10.59 -20.74
C THR A 159 -5.55 10.05 -21.61
N PHE A 160 -4.53 9.46 -21.00
CA PHE A 160 -3.44 8.79 -21.70
C PHE A 160 -3.94 7.59 -22.52
N HIS A 161 -4.70 6.68 -21.93
CA HIS A 161 -5.26 5.49 -22.59
C HIS A 161 -6.12 5.84 -23.79
N ARG A 162 -7.03 6.81 -23.65
CA ARG A 162 -7.85 7.28 -24.77
C ARG A 162 -6.99 7.79 -25.93
N TYR A 163 -5.85 8.39 -25.63
CA TYR A 163 -4.96 8.94 -26.66
C TYR A 163 -4.11 7.86 -27.34
N ILE A 164 -3.59 6.89 -26.60
CA ILE A 164 -2.77 5.81 -27.18
C ILE A 164 -3.60 4.74 -27.90
N LEU A 165 -4.92 4.69 -27.67
CA LEU A 165 -5.83 3.76 -28.35
C LEU A 165 -5.75 3.89 -29.87
N ASP A 166 -5.49 5.09 -30.39
CA ASP A 166 -5.40 5.37 -31.82
C ASP A 166 -4.09 4.85 -32.46
N PHE A 167 -3.11 4.42 -31.65
CA PHE A 167 -1.77 4.06 -32.12
C PHE A 167 -1.34 2.64 -31.68
N LEU A 168 -1.82 2.17 -30.52
CA LEU A 168 -1.41 0.87 -30.01
C LEU A 168 -2.11 -0.29 -30.73
N PRO A 169 -1.37 -1.35 -31.12
CA PRO A 169 -1.99 -2.50 -31.73
C PRO A 169 -3.03 -3.17 -30.82
N MET A 170 -4.10 -3.65 -31.44
CA MET A 170 -5.18 -4.38 -30.78
C MET A 170 -5.25 -5.82 -31.28
N ASP A 171 -5.40 -6.77 -30.37
CA ASP A 171 -5.59 -8.18 -30.71
C ASP A 171 -7.01 -8.39 -31.25
N ILE A 172 -7.12 -9.19 -32.32
CA ILE A 172 -8.41 -9.55 -32.91
C ILE A 172 -8.93 -10.81 -32.20
N PRO A 173 -10.16 -10.78 -31.63
CA PRO A 173 -10.79 -11.96 -31.07
C PRO A 173 -10.84 -13.10 -32.09
N GLU A 174 -10.58 -14.33 -31.66
CA GLU A 174 -10.48 -15.49 -32.56
C GLU A 174 -11.72 -15.68 -33.44
N ALA A 175 -12.91 -15.42 -32.87
CA ALA A 175 -14.20 -15.47 -33.56
C ALA A 175 -14.31 -14.50 -34.75
N ASP A 176 -13.53 -13.41 -34.75
CA ASP A 176 -13.58 -12.36 -35.77
C ASP A 176 -12.42 -12.44 -36.76
N ARG A 177 -11.37 -13.23 -36.49
CA ARG A 177 -10.18 -13.31 -37.36
C ARG A 177 -10.52 -13.70 -38.79
N GLN A 178 -11.45 -14.64 -38.99
CA GLN A 178 -11.87 -15.07 -40.33
C GLN A 178 -12.60 -13.96 -41.11
N LYS A 179 -13.26 -13.02 -40.42
CA LYS A 179 -13.96 -11.89 -41.06
C LYS A 179 -12.98 -10.83 -41.58
N ILE A 180 -11.78 -10.77 -41.01
CA ILE A 180 -10.76 -9.74 -41.27
C ILE A 180 -9.52 -10.36 -41.96
N GLY A 181 -9.74 -11.41 -42.76
CA GLY A 181 -8.69 -12.02 -43.59
C GLY A 181 -7.62 -12.81 -42.82
N GLY A 182 -7.92 -13.27 -41.61
CA GLY A 182 -7.01 -14.10 -40.80
C GLY A 182 -5.96 -13.32 -40.01
N ALA A 183 -6.03 -11.99 -39.98
CA ALA A 183 -5.12 -11.17 -39.18
C ALA A 183 -5.31 -11.42 -37.68
N ASN A 184 -4.19 -11.46 -36.94
CA ASN A 184 -4.21 -11.62 -35.48
C ASN A 184 -4.24 -10.27 -34.74
N VAL A 185 -3.80 -9.19 -35.40
CA VAL A 185 -3.60 -7.87 -34.80
C VAL A 185 -4.03 -6.78 -35.78
N ILE A 186 -4.73 -5.76 -35.29
CA ILE A 186 -5.01 -4.53 -36.03
C ILE A 186 -3.78 -3.62 -35.91
N LYS A 187 -3.08 -3.40 -37.03
CA LYS A 187 -1.98 -2.44 -37.12
C LYS A 187 -2.57 -1.04 -37.33
N LEU A 188 -2.30 -0.14 -36.40
CA LEU A 188 -2.74 1.25 -36.48
C LEU A 188 -1.66 2.14 -37.11
N ALA A 189 -2.06 3.34 -37.55
CA ALA A 189 -1.16 4.28 -38.19
C ALA A 189 -0.05 4.72 -37.20
N MET A 190 1.17 4.90 -37.72
CA MET A 190 2.26 5.42 -36.90
C MET A 190 1.98 6.87 -36.49
N PRO A 191 2.19 7.23 -35.21
CA PRO A 191 2.05 8.61 -34.75
C PRO A 191 3.13 9.49 -35.37
N ASP A 192 2.77 10.75 -35.65
CA ASP A 192 3.73 11.77 -36.03
C ASP A 192 4.49 12.34 -34.82
N ALA A 193 5.46 13.22 -35.06
CA ALA A 193 6.26 13.81 -33.99
C ALA A 193 5.42 14.60 -32.96
N ALA A 194 4.35 15.28 -33.41
CA ALA A 194 3.48 16.04 -32.52
C ALA A 194 2.67 15.09 -31.62
N ALA A 195 2.20 13.96 -32.17
CA ALA A 195 1.49 12.95 -31.42
C ALA A 195 2.40 12.26 -30.39
N ILE A 196 3.65 11.95 -30.74
CA ILE A 196 4.64 11.40 -29.80
C ILE A 196 4.91 12.39 -28.65
N ALA A 197 5.11 13.67 -28.96
CA ALA A 197 5.30 14.70 -27.93
C ALA A 197 4.09 14.80 -26.98
N LYS A 198 2.86 14.73 -27.52
CA LYS A 198 1.63 14.73 -26.71
C LYS A 198 1.48 13.46 -25.88
N MET A 199 1.81 12.29 -26.42
CA MET A 199 1.84 11.02 -25.67
C MET A 199 2.78 11.13 -24.47
N ARG A 200 3.99 11.68 -24.68
CA ARG A 200 4.98 11.88 -23.63
C ARG A 200 4.49 12.83 -22.54
N ALA A 201 3.90 13.96 -22.91
CA ALA A 201 3.31 14.89 -21.94
C ALA A 201 2.20 14.24 -21.09
N LEU A 202 1.35 13.42 -21.71
CA LEU A 202 0.29 12.69 -21.00
C LEU A 202 0.84 11.58 -20.09
N SER A 203 1.86 10.83 -20.55
CA SER A 203 2.52 9.82 -19.71
C SER A 203 3.22 10.46 -18.52
N ASP A 204 3.87 11.62 -18.72
CA ASP A 204 4.52 12.37 -17.64
C ASP A 204 3.49 12.88 -16.63
N ALA A 205 2.34 13.38 -17.06
CA ALA A 205 1.28 13.78 -16.14
C ALA A 205 0.77 12.59 -15.29
N ALA A 206 0.58 11.41 -15.90
CA ALA A 206 0.19 10.21 -15.16
C ALA A 206 1.29 9.70 -14.23
N LYS A 207 2.56 9.85 -14.65
CA LYS A 207 3.76 9.49 -13.87
C LYS A 207 3.83 10.25 -12.56
N GLU A 208 3.67 11.57 -12.59
CA GLU A 208 3.72 12.40 -11.37
C GLU A 208 2.67 11.95 -10.35
N VAL A 209 1.42 11.72 -10.78
CA VAL A 209 0.36 11.28 -9.87
C VAL A 209 0.59 9.86 -9.34
N ASN A 210 1.19 8.96 -10.14
CA ASN A 210 1.55 7.62 -9.68
C ASN A 210 2.66 7.67 -8.62
N LEU A 211 3.65 8.56 -8.78
CA LEU A 211 4.70 8.78 -7.78
C LEU A 211 4.14 9.33 -6.46
N ASP A 212 3.14 10.22 -6.52
CA ASP A 212 2.44 10.70 -5.32
C ASP A 212 1.76 9.57 -4.57
N ILE A 213 0.97 8.72 -5.26
CA ILE A 213 0.31 7.57 -4.62
C ILE A 213 1.34 6.61 -4.02
N THR A 214 2.40 6.30 -4.75
CA THR A 214 3.46 5.39 -4.28
C THR A 214 4.12 5.94 -3.01
N SER A 215 4.35 7.25 -2.97
CA SER A 215 4.89 7.96 -1.80
C SER A 215 3.90 7.94 -0.63
N TYR A 216 2.61 8.12 -0.88
CA TYR A 216 1.57 8.08 0.14
C TYR A 216 1.39 6.70 0.75
N LEU A 217 1.50 5.63 -0.06
CA LEU A 217 1.49 4.25 0.44
C LEU A 217 2.72 3.95 1.30
N HIS A 218 3.88 4.51 0.95
CA HIS A 218 5.07 4.42 1.79
C HIS A 218 4.88 5.15 3.13
N ASP A 219 4.34 6.37 3.09
CA ASP A 219 4.05 7.14 4.30
C ASP A 219 3.02 6.41 5.20
N LEU A 220 1.96 5.84 4.59
CA LEU A 220 0.97 5.00 5.28
C LEU A 220 1.62 3.81 5.97
N ARG A 221 2.56 3.13 5.30
CA ARG A 221 3.30 2.02 5.90
C ARG A 221 4.11 2.45 7.12
N ILE A 222 4.81 3.59 7.04
CA ILE A 222 5.58 4.14 8.17
C ILE A 222 4.67 4.48 9.34
N GLU A 223 3.59 5.22 9.09
CA GLU A 223 2.67 5.63 10.15
C GLU A 223 1.97 4.41 10.78
N ALA A 224 1.54 3.44 9.96
CA ALA A 224 0.97 2.18 10.46
C ALA A 224 2.00 1.39 11.29
N GLN A 225 3.26 1.36 10.87
CA GLN A 225 4.33 0.72 11.65
C GLN A 225 4.53 1.41 13.01
N ASN A 226 4.56 2.74 13.02
CA ASN A 226 4.76 3.51 14.25
C ASN A 226 3.59 3.36 15.23
N VAL A 227 2.35 3.35 14.73
CA VAL A 227 1.15 3.20 15.57
C VAL A 227 0.97 1.76 16.05
N LEU A 228 1.05 0.77 15.16
CA LEU A 228 0.71 -0.62 15.48
C LEU A 228 1.87 -1.36 16.15
N LEU A 229 3.11 -1.13 15.69
CA LEU A 229 4.29 -1.85 16.19
C LEU A 229 5.11 -1.05 17.19
N GLY A 230 5.03 0.29 17.18
CA GLY A 230 5.80 1.15 18.08
C GLY A 230 5.71 0.73 19.57
N PRO A 231 4.51 0.48 20.13
CA PRO A 231 4.36 0.04 21.52
C PRO A 231 5.09 -1.26 21.85
N ILE A 232 5.27 -2.16 20.89
CA ILE A 232 5.93 -3.47 21.06
C ILE A 232 7.46 -3.30 21.14
N PHE A 233 8.01 -2.26 20.53
CA PHE A 233 9.46 -2.00 20.45
C PHE A 233 9.88 -0.78 21.28
N ASP A 234 9.41 -0.67 22.52
CA ASP A 234 9.75 0.42 23.45
C ASP A 234 9.46 1.82 22.88
N LYS A 235 8.38 1.95 22.10
CA LYS A 235 7.99 3.19 21.41
C LYS A 235 9.05 3.73 20.43
N ARG A 236 9.91 2.86 19.89
CA ARG A 236 10.76 3.21 18.74
C ARG A 236 9.88 3.60 17.56
N GLN A 237 10.29 4.64 16.85
CA GLN A 237 9.60 5.16 15.68
C GLN A 237 10.55 5.21 14.48
N VAL A 238 10.01 4.83 13.33
CA VAL A 238 10.64 5.05 12.04
C VAL A 238 10.48 6.54 11.68
N PRO A 239 11.56 7.22 11.27
CA PRO A 239 11.49 8.61 10.88
C PRO A 239 10.59 8.78 9.65
N LYS A 240 9.86 9.90 9.61
CA LYS A 240 9.04 10.29 8.46
C LYS A 240 9.92 10.52 7.23
N ARG A 241 9.34 10.33 6.04
CA ARG A 241 10.02 10.62 4.78
C ARG A 241 10.36 12.11 4.69
N VAL A 242 11.57 12.40 4.22
CA VAL A 242 12.00 13.77 3.86
C VAL A 242 12.20 13.79 2.34
N PRO A 243 11.26 14.39 1.58
CA PRO A 243 11.39 14.50 0.14
C PRO A 243 12.63 15.30 -0.23
N GLY A 244 13.38 14.84 -1.24
CA GLY A 244 14.46 15.64 -1.82
C GLY A 244 13.96 16.89 -2.54
N ASP A 245 12.71 16.86 -3.04
CA ASP A 245 12.02 18.00 -3.64
C ASP A 245 10.83 18.40 -2.74
N PRO A 246 10.80 19.64 -2.21
CA PRO A 246 9.75 20.14 -1.32
C PRO A 246 8.33 20.14 -1.89
N ARG A 247 8.17 19.99 -3.21
CA ARG A 247 6.85 19.96 -3.86
C ARG A 247 6.06 18.69 -3.53
N TYR A 248 6.74 17.61 -3.17
CA TYR A 248 6.07 16.36 -2.82
C TYR A 248 5.55 16.42 -1.39
N GLN A 249 4.24 16.25 -1.25
CA GLN A 249 3.59 16.20 0.05
C GLN A 249 4.02 14.94 0.81
N VAL A 250 4.17 15.06 2.13
CA VAL A 250 4.35 13.94 3.06
C VAL A 250 3.06 13.78 3.84
N LEU A 251 2.48 12.59 3.83
CA LEU A 251 1.32 12.31 4.64
C LEU A 251 1.76 11.88 6.04
N THR A 252 1.15 12.47 7.07
CA THR A 252 1.48 12.16 8.46
C THR A 252 0.22 12.20 9.31
N LEU A 253 0.25 11.60 10.50
CA LEU A 253 -0.87 11.70 11.44
C LEU A 253 -0.95 13.07 12.14
N ASP A 254 0.18 13.79 12.24
CA ASP A 254 0.27 15.06 12.97
C ASP A 254 -0.32 16.27 12.22
N SER A 255 -0.77 16.10 10.98
CA SER A 255 -1.21 17.20 10.12
C SER A 255 -2.60 17.79 10.43
N GLU A 256 -3.21 17.49 11.59
CA GLU A 256 -4.50 18.06 12.02
C GLU A 256 -4.43 19.27 12.98
N ASN A 257 -3.25 19.83 13.28
CA ASN A 257 -3.15 20.99 14.19
C ASN A 257 -2.29 22.15 13.65
N LYS A 258 -2.51 22.58 12.40
CA LYS A 258 -2.13 23.92 11.93
C LYS A 258 -3.17 24.51 10.99
#